data_AF-A0A351TS37-F1
#
_entry.id   AF-A0A351TS37-F1
#
_cell.length_a   1.000
_cell.length_b   1.000
_cell.length_c   1.000
_cell.angle_alpha   90.00
_cell.angle_beta   90.00
_cell.angle_gamma   90.00
#
_symmetry.space_group_name_H-M   'P 1'
#
loop_
_entity.id
_entity.type
_entity.pdbx_description
1 polymer ?
#
loop_
_entity_poly.entity_id
_entity_poly.type
_entity_poly.pdbx_seq_one_letter_code
_entity_poly.pdbx_strand_id
1 'polypeptide(L)' 'MKLKKGVDIMEFIKGIKTCKGDVFFESPEDKIDLKSALSQYVFISILSNKKLMESGGIHCENPEDFRNLEAYLE' A
#
# COMPACT_ATOMS: atom_id res chain seq x y z
N MET A 1 4.51 -7.64 -1.30
CA MET A 1 3.22 -8.35 -1.37
C MET A 1 2.29 -7.56 -2.28
N LYS A 2 1.29 -8.17 -2.93
CA LYS A 2 0.34 -7.40 -3.75
C LYS A 2 -0.91 -7.07 -2.94
N LEU A 3 -1.62 -6.03 -3.37
CA LEU A 3 -2.91 -5.69 -2.77
C LEU A 3 -3.99 -6.64 -3.31
N LYS A 4 -4.86 -7.12 -2.43
CA LYS A 4 -5.95 -8.03 -2.82
C LYS A 4 -6.92 -7.39 -3.80
N LYS A 5 -7.42 -8.20 -4.73
CA LYS A 5 -8.51 -7.75 -5.61
C LYS A 5 -9.79 -7.50 -4.82
N GLY A 6 -10.43 -6.36 -5.07
CA GLY A 6 -11.69 -6.00 -4.40
C GLY A 6 -11.52 -5.60 -2.93
N VAL A 7 -10.30 -5.29 -2.50
CA VAL A 7 -10.06 -4.81 -1.13
C VAL A 7 -10.69 -3.44 -0.92
N ASP A 8 -11.16 -3.18 0.30
CA ASP A 8 -11.55 -1.84 0.71
C ASP A 8 -10.30 -0.97 0.91
N ILE A 9 -10.07 -0.06 -0.03
CA ILE A 9 -8.92 0.84 -0.03
C ILE A 9 -8.92 1.76 1.20
N MET A 10 -10.10 2.16 1.67
CA MET A 10 -10.21 3.05 2.83
C MET A 10 -9.81 2.32 4.11
N GLU A 11 -10.22 1.06 4.27
CA GLU A 11 -9.78 0.22 5.38
C GLU A 11 -8.28 -0.09 5.32
N PHE A 12 -7.74 -0.33 4.12
CA PHE A 12 -6.29 -0.48 3.93
C PHE A 12 -5.52 0.78 4.35
N ILE A 13 -5.93 1.96 3.91
CA ILE A 13 -5.29 3.24 4.29
C ILE A 13 -5.41 3.48 5.80
N LYS A 14 -6.53 3.12 6.44
CA LYS A 14 -6.64 3.16 7.90
C LYS A 14 -5.66 2.20 8.57
N GLY A 15 -5.53 0.99 8.04
CA GLY A 15 -4.54 -0.01 8.49
C GLY A 15 -3.11 0.53 8.45
N ILE A 16 -2.72 1.17 7.35
CA ILE A 16 -1.38 1.80 7.20
C ILE A 16 -1.10 2.79 8.33
N LYS A 17 -2.10 3.57 8.76
CA LYS A 17 -1.94 4.54 9.86
C LYS A 17 -1.71 3.89 11.23
N THR A 18 -2.06 2.61 11.38
CA THR A 18 -1.81 1.83 12.61
C THR A 18 -0.43 1.18 12.62
N CYS A 19 0.26 1.14 11.48
CA CYS A 19 1.61 0.60 11.37
C CYS A 19 2.63 1.49 12.09
N LYS A 20 3.55 0.84 12.82
CA LYS A 20 4.63 1.53 13.54
C LYS A 20 5.67 2.09 12.57
N GLY A 21 6.17 1.25 11.67
CA GLY A 21 7.12 1.60 10.61
C GLY A 21 6.43 2.13 9.37
N ASP A 22 7.21 2.66 8.43
CA ASP A 22 6.67 3.20 7.19
C ASP A 22 6.22 2.09 6.23
N VAL A 23 5.20 2.41 5.45
CA VAL A 23 4.61 1.48 4.48
C VAL A 23 4.75 2.09 3.10
N PHE A 24 5.31 1.35 2.17
CA PHE A 24 5.61 1.83 0.84
C PHE A 24 4.85 1.05 -0.23
N PHE A 25 4.45 1.74 -1.29
CA PHE A 25 4.21 1.12 -2.57
C PHE A 25 5.49 1.23 -3.41
N GLU A 26 6.07 0.09 -3.75
CA GLU A 26 7.28 -0.01 -4.56
C GLU A 26 6.94 -0.58 -5.93
N SER A 27 7.33 0.15 -6.96
CA SER A 27 7.32 -0.29 -8.36
C SER A 27 8.76 -0.23 -8.89
N PRO A 28 9.04 -0.74 -10.10
CA PRO A 28 10.38 -0.68 -10.68
C PRO A 28 10.93 0.75 -10.84
N GLU A 29 10.04 1.73 -10.95
CA GLU A 29 10.40 3.13 -11.23
C GLU A 29 10.39 4.01 -9.97
N ASP A 30 9.53 3.69 -8.99
CA ASP A 30 9.23 4.57 -7.87
C ASP A 30 8.96 3.83 -6.56
N LYS A 31 9.31 4.50 -5.45
CA LYS A 31 8.96 4.12 -4.08
C LYS A 31 8.15 5.23 -3.42
N ILE A 32 6.89 4.93 -3.11
CA ILE A 32 5.92 5.89 -2.59
C ILE A 32 5.61 5.56 -1.14
N ASP A 33 5.89 6.47 -0.21
CA ASP A 33 5.51 6.33 1.21
C ASP A 33 4.00 6.55 1.39
N LEU A 34 3.28 5.50 1.79
CA LEU A 34 1.83 5.49 1.98
C LEU A 34 1.36 6.05 3.33
N LYS A 35 2.25 6.47 4.25
CA LYS A 35 1.82 7.21 5.45
C LYS A 35 1.52 8.67 5.15
N SER A 36 2.20 9.26 4.19
CA SER A 36 1.93 10.64 3.75
C SER A 36 0.55 10.76 3.11
N ALA A 37 -0.24 11.72 3.57
CA ALA A 37 -1.57 11.99 3.00
C ALA A 37 -1.50 12.32 1.51
N LEU A 38 -0.49 13.08 1.07
CA LEU A 38 -0.30 13.41 -0.35
C LEU A 38 -0.04 12.14 -1.17
N SER A 39 0.86 11.30 -0.70
CA SER A 39 1.20 10.04 -1.34
C SER A 39 0.03 9.05 -1.37
N GLN A 40 -0.86 9.08 -0.37
CA GLN A 40 -2.11 8.31 -0.39
C GLN A 40 -3.00 8.73 -1.57
N TYR A 41 -3.11 10.03 -1.88
CA TYR A 41 -3.84 10.49 -3.08
C TYR A 41 -3.21 10.01 -4.38
N VAL A 42 -1.87 10.03 -4.47
CA VAL A 42 -1.14 9.49 -5.62
C VAL A 42 -1.39 7.99 -5.75
N PHE A 43 -1.32 7.23 -4.65
CA PHE A 43 -1.59 5.80 -4.62
C PHE A 43 -3.02 5.46 -5.06
N ILE A 44 -4.03 6.22 -4.63
CA ILE A 44 -5.42 6.06 -5.08
C ILE A 44 -5.54 6.24 -6.61
N SER A 45 -4.77 7.18 -7.17
CA SER A 45 -4.70 7.37 -8.62
C SER A 45 -4.04 6.19 -9.33
N ILE A 46 -2.98 5.62 -8.74
CA ILE A 46 -2.31 4.40 -9.23
C ILE A 46 -3.23 3.19 -9.21
N LEU A 47 -4.06 3.03 -8.17
CA LEU A 47 -5.02 1.92 -8.06
C LEU A 47 -6.05 1.93 -9.19
N SER A 48 -6.37 3.10 -9.74
CA SER A 48 -7.24 3.24 -10.92
C SER A 48 -6.54 2.83 -12.22
N ASN A 49 -5.21 2.70 -12.22
CA ASN A 49 -4.40 2.26 -13.34
C ASN A 49 -3.88 0.83 -13.12
N LYS A 50 -4.60 -0.14 -13.70
CA LYS A 50 -4.30 -1.57 -13.57
C LYS A 50 -2.84 -1.92 -13.89
N LYS A 51 -2.23 -1.29 -14.89
CA LYS A 51 -0.85 -1.59 -15.31
C LYS A 51 0.17 -1.19 -14.23
N LEU A 52 0.01 -0.02 -13.63
CA LEU A 52 0.89 0.46 -12.56
C LEU A 52 0.67 -0.30 -11.26
N MET A 53 -0.58 -0.64 -10.94
CA MET A 53 -0.90 -1.46 -9.78
C MET A 53 -0.26 -2.86 -9.89
N GLU A 54 -0.30 -3.48 -11.06
CA GLU A 54 0.26 -4.81 -11.29
C GLU A 54 1.80 -4.83 -11.28
N SER A 55 2.45 -3.72 -11.63
CA SER A 55 3.91 -3.60 -11.66
C SER A 55 4.54 -3.39 -10.28
N GLY A 56 3.76 -2.93 -9.29
CA GLY A 56 4.25 -2.67 -7.95
C GLY A 56 3.73 -3.62 -6.87
N GLY A 57 4.17 -3.37 -5.64
CA GLY A 57 3.78 -4.11 -4.45
C GLY A 57 3.93 -3.29 -3.18
N ILE A 58 3.30 -3.76 -2.12
CA ILE A 58 3.39 -3.18 -0.78
C ILE A 58 4.61 -3.75 -0.05
N HIS A 59 5.39 -2.85 0.53
CA HIS A 59 6.55 -3.13 1.37
C HIS A 59 6.37 -2.42 2.72
N CYS A 60 6.46 -3.16 3.82
CA CYS A 60 6.49 -2.59 5.16
C CYS A 60 7.94 -2.56 5.63
N GLU A 61 8.39 -1.40 6.12
CA GLU A 61 9.72 -1.28 6.73
C GLU A 61 9.84 -2.14 7.98
N ASN A 62 8.80 -2.15 8.81
CA ASN A 62 8.71 -3.02 9.98
C ASN A 62 7.93 -4.30 9.64
N PRO A 63 8.54 -5.49 9.75
CA PRO A 63 7.88 -6.75 9.48
C PRO A 63 6.67 -7.06 10.38
N GLU A 64 6.61 -6.51 11.59
CA GLU A 64 5.45 -6.74 12.48
C GLU A 64 4.17 -6.09 11.96
N ASP A 65 4.29 -5.01 11.18
CA ASP A 65 3.17 -4.26 10.64
C ASP A 65 2.43 -5.03 9.54
N PHE A 66 3.03 -6.08 8.97
CA PHE A 66 2.34 -6.97 8.04
C PHE A 66 1.08 -7.60 8.66
N ARG A 67 1.05 -7.85 9.98
CA ARG A 67 -0.14 -8.36 10.67
C ARG A 67 -1.32 -7.39 10.61
N ASN A 68 -1.05 -6.08 10.56
CA ASN A 68 -2.09 -5.08 10.44
C ASN A 68 -2.66 -5.02 9.01
N LEU A 69 -1.90 -5.53 8.03
CA LEU A 69 -2.23 -5.43 6.62
C LEU A 69 -2.54 -6.78 5.94
N GLU A 70 -2.38 -7.90 6.64
CA GLU A 70 -2.54 -9.27 6.08
C GLU A 70 -3.93 -9.50 5.47
N ALA A 71 -4.96 -8.88 6.03
CA ALA A 71 -6.32 -8.95 5.52
C ALA A 71 -6.43 -8.38 4.10
N TYR A 72 -5.55 -7.46 3.73
CA TYR A 72 -5.58 -6.67 2.50
C TYR A 72 -4.56 -7.11 1.44
N LEU A 73 -3.64 -8.03 1.76
CA LEU A 73 -2.49 -8.38 0.91
C LEU A 73 -2.53 -9.85 0.46
N GLU A 74 -2.19 -10.12 -0.81
CA GLU A 74 -2.02 -11.46 -1.42
C GLU A 74 -0.66 -11.64 -2.12
#